data_AF-A0A933N7N0-F1
#
_entry.id   AF-A0A933N7N0-F1
#
_cell.length_a   1.000
_cell.length_b   1.000
_cell.length_c   1.000
_cell.angle_alpha   90.00
_cell.angle_beta   90.00
_cell.angle_gamma   90.00
#
_symmetry.space_group_name_H-M   'P 1'
#
loop_
_entity.id
_entity.type
_entity.pdbx_description
1 polymer ?
#
loop_
_entity_poly.entity_id
_entity_poly.type
_entity_poly.pdbx_seq_one_letter_code
_entity_poly.pdbx_strand_id
1 'polypeptide(L)'
;MTPLIVTEGTQDAELLYWVLDAERPLGLKIQPAGGKSSAESLARSALMRRRSPVALVVDADTFDSRRVDEQKRFIKSLLPHELAEMHCLVQVVPALQVLLFRQPTALSLALGTPPSEDDLREGLYRPREMLRELGRRHFGDDRWGILMPRLRSQSAVELRNEPEMQQLIAFIREAPAIRGEATLP
;
A
#
# COMPACT_ATOMS: atom_id res chain seq x y z
N MET A 1 -19.48 -2.62 -9.99
CA MET A 1 -18.81 -1.39 -9.45
C MET A 1 -17.34 -1.72 -9.26
N THR A 2 -16.43 -0.75 -9.26
CA THR A 2 -15.00 -1.08 -9.15
C THR A 2 -14.48 -0.71 -7.75
N PRO A 3 -13.70 -1.58 -7.09
CA PRO A 3 -13.08 -1.23 -5.82
C PRO A 3 -12.16 0.00 -5.94
N LEU A 4 -12.05 0.76 -4.87
CA LEU A 4 -11.15 1.90 -4.74
C LEU A 4 -10.14 1.61 -3.63
N ILE A 5 -8.86 1.75 -3.93
CA ILE A 5 -7.81 1.79 -2.91
C ILE A 5 -7.48 3.25 -2.66
N VAL A 6 -7.53 3.67 -1.41
CA VAL A 6 -7.14 5.01 -0.97
C VAL A 6 -5.85 4.88 -0.15
N THR A 7 -4.89 5.75 -0.43
CA THR A 7 -3.61 5.80 0.30
C THR A 7 -3.16 7.22 0.53
N GLU A 8 -2.15 7.42 1.38
CA GLU A 8 -1.73 8.73 1.86
C GLU A 8 -1.02 9.52 0.76
N GLY A 9 0.03 8.94 0.19
CA GLY A 9 0.92 9.62 -0.75
C GLY A 9 0.89 9.06 -2.17
N THR A 10 1.41 9.85 -3.11
CA THR A 10 1.63 9.41 -4.49
C THR A 10 2.62 8.25 -4.57
N GLN A 11 3.70 8.28 -3.77
CA GLN A 11 4.69 7.20 -3.73
C GLN A 11 4.08 5.87 -3.28
N ASP A 12 3.18 5.90 -2.29
CA ASP A 12 2.48 4.71 -1.83
C ASP A 12 1.56 4.17 -2.94
N ALA A 13 0.84 5.06 -3.62
CA ALA A 13 -0.02 4.67 -4.74
C ALA A 13 0.80 4.02 -5.87
N GLU A 14 1.97 4.56 -6.20
CA GLU A 14 2.86 4.00 -7.22
C GLU A 14 3.40 2.62 -6.83
N LEU A 15 3.76 2.44 -5.56
CA LEU A 15 4.22 1.16 -5.04
C LEU A 15 3.09 0.13 -5.05
N LEU A 16 1.88 0.49 -4.60
CA LEU A 16 0.70 -0.36 -4.66
C LEU A 16 0.32 -0.72 -6.09
N TYR A 17 0.40 0.23 -7.05
CA TYR A 17 0.14 -0.07 -8.46
C TYR A 17 1.08 -1.14 -8.99
N TRP A 18 2.37 -1.04 -8.69
CA TRP A 18 3.35 -2.04 -9.11
C TRP A 18 3.15 -3.38 -8.43
N VAL A 19 2.95 -3.40 -7.11
CA VAL A 19 2.78 -4.66 -6.36
C VAL A 19 1.52 -5.40 -6.80
N LEU A 20 0.43 -4.69 -7.04
CA LEU A 20 -0.87 -5.27 -7.38
C LEU A 20 -1.09 -5.48 -8.88
N ASP A 21 -0.17 -5.09 -9.77
CA ASP A 21 -0.47 -5.03 -11.21
C ASP A 21 -0.97 -6.37 -11.79
N ALA A 22 -0.37 -7.49 -11.38
CA ALA A 22 -0.77 -8.83 -11.79
C ALA A 22 -2.10 -9.31 -11.19
N GLU A 23 -2.55 -8.69 -10.10
CA GLU A 23 -3.74 -9.06 -9.32
C GLU A 23 -4.90 -8.08 -9.52
N ARG A 24 -4.66 -7.04 -10.33
CA ARG A 24 -5.55 -5.90 -10.44
C ARG A 24 -6.72 -6.21 -11.38
N PRO A 25 -7.97 -6.22 -10.90
CA PRO A 25 -9.12 -6.29 -11.79
C PRO A 25 -9.18 -5.05 -12.67
N LEU A 26 -9.76 -5.20 -13.87
CA LEU A 26 -9.90 -4.11 -14.82
C LEU A 26 -10.61 -2.91 -14.16
N GLY A 27 -9.97 -1.75 -14.24
CA GLY A 27 -10.51 -0.49 -13.72
C GLY A 27 -10.30 -0.22 -12.23
N LEU A 28 -9.59 -1.08 -11.47
CA LEU A 28 -9.21 -0.77 -10.08
C LEU A 28 -8.52 0.59 -10.03
N LYS A 29 -9.01 1.45 -9.14
CA LYS A 29 -8.43 2.78 -8.92
C LYS A 29 -7.64 2.76 -7.63
N ILE A 30 -6.41 3.26 -7.68
CA ILE A 30 -5.61 3.59 -6.50
C ILE A 30 -5.47 5.10 -6.47
N GLN A 31 -5.99 5.72 -5.40
CA GLN A 31 -6.09 7.16 -5.28
C GLN A 31 -5.27 7.66 -4.08
N PRO A 32 -4.18 8.40 -4.32
CA PRO A 32 -3.47 9.11 -3.26
C PRO A 32 -4.32 10.30 -2.78
N ALA A 33 -4.31 10.57 -1.48
CA ALA A 33 -5.17 11.58 -0.86
C ALA A 33 -4.43 12.82 -0.33
N GLY A 34 -3.09 12.83 -0.35
CA GLY A 34 -2.30 13.95 0.17
C GLY A 34 -2.17 13.94 1.70
N GLY A 35 -2.00 12.75 2.29
CA GLY A 35 -1.83 12.53 3.72
C GLY A 35 -2.97 11.74 4.37
N LYS A 36 -2.71 11.26 5.59
CA LYS A 36 -3.57 10.35 6.35
C LYS A 36 -5.00 10.85 6.57
N SER A 37 -5.19 12.05 7.10
CA SER A 37 -6.53 12.59 7.38
C SER A 37 -7.37 12.78 6.10
N SER A 38 -6.71 13.13 4.99
CA SER A 38 -7.36 13.22 3.68
C SER A 38 -7.73 11.84 3.14
N ALA A 39 -6.88 10.84 3.34
CA ALA A 39 -7.14 9.44 2.96
C ALA A 39 -8.36 8.88 3.71
N GLU A 40 -8.41 9.07 5.03
CA GLU A 40 -9.57 8.70 5.87
C GLU A 40 -10.86 9.37 5.38
N SER A 41 -10.80 10.68 5.13
CA SER A 41 -11.95 11.47 4.66
C SER A 41 -12.45 11.02 3.28
N LEU A 42 -11.53 10.73 2.36
CA LEU A 42 -11.85 10.25 1.02
C LEU A 42 -12.45 8.84 1.06
N ALA A 43 -11.85 7.93 1.85
CA ALA A 43 -12.35 6.57 2.03
C ALA A 43 -13.79 6.57 2.55
N ARG A 44 -14.06 7.34 3.62
CA ARG A 44 -15.41 7.50 4.17
C ARG A 44 -16.38 8.07 3.13
N SER A 45 -15.95 9.08 2.37
CA SER A 45 -16.79 9.70 1.34
C SER A 45 -17.12 8.74 0.20
N ALA A 46 -16.16 7.91 -0.23
CA ALA A 46 -16.35 6.91 -1.26
C ALA A 46 -17.33 5.80 -0.81
N LEU A 47 -17.21 5.34 0.43
CA LEU A 47 -18.15 4.39 1.03
C LEU A 47 -19.57 4.96 1.11
N MET A 48 -19.71 6.15 1.69
CA MET A 48 -21.02 6.74 1.99
C MET A 48 -21.77 7.25 0.77
N ARG A 49 -21.07 7.94 -0.14
CA ARG A 49 -21.73 8.64 -1.25
C ARG A 49 -21.73 7.82 -2.54
N ARG A 50 -20.67 7.05 -2.78
CA ARG A 50 -20.49 6.31 -4.04
C ARG A 50 -20.85 4.83 -3.92
N ARG A 51 -21.05 4.33 -2.69
CA ARG A 51 -21.29 2.90 -2.39
C ARG A 51 -20.26 1.97 -3.06
N SER A 52 -19.04 2.46 -3.22
CA SER A 52 -17.94 1.69 -3.80
C SER A 52 -17.21 0.95 -2.68
N PRO A 53 -16.80 -0.32 -2.86
CA PRO A 53 -15.92 -0.98 -1.92
C PRO A 53 -14.58 -0.24 -1.82
N VAL A 54 -14.12 0.04 -0.59
CA VAL A 54 -12.91 0.83 -0.33
C VAL A 54 -11.89 0.07 0.51
N ALA A 55 -10.67 -0.07 0.01
CA ALA A 55 -9.53 -0.37 0.86
C ALA A 55 -8.82 0.93 1.24
N LEU A 56 -8.57 1.14 2.52
CA LEU A 56 -7.76 2.23 3.06
C LEU A 56 -6.40 1.66 3.46
N VAL A 57 -5.33 2.11 2.80
CA VAL A 57 -3.94 1.73 3.09
C VAL A 57 -3.23 2.92 3.72
N VAL A 58 -2.83 2.77 4.97
CA VAL A 58 -2.20 3.83 5.77
C VAL A 58 -0.99 3.31 6.53
N ASP A 59 -0.08 4.23 6.81
CA ASP A 59 1.12 3.96 7.57
C ASP A 59 0.83 4.16 9.07
N ALA A 60 1.48 3.37 9.92
CA ALA A 60 1.36 3.50 11.37
C ALA A 60 2.21 4.67 11.92
N ASP A 61 3.31 5.00 11.22
CA ASP A 61 4.32 5.98 11.61
C ASP A 61 4.94 5.70 13.00
N THR A 62 4.79 4.48 13.53
CA THR A 62 5.27 4.08 14.85
C THR A 62 5.40 2.56 14.95
N PHE A 63 6.30 2.10 15.82
CA PHE A 63 6.43 0.70 16.22
C PHE A 63 5.72 0.39 17.55
N ASP A 64 5.23 1.41 18.25
CA ASP A 64 4.53 1.23 19.51
C ASP A 64 3.18 0.56 19.24
N SER A 65 3.06 -0.71 19.61
CA SER A 65 1.87 -1.52 19.36
C SER A 65 0.60 -0.91 19.96
N ARG A 66 0.69 -0.23 21.11
CA ARG A 66 -0.46 0.45 21.72
C ARG A 66 -0.95 1.58 20.83
N ARG A 67 -0.01 2.38 20.30
CA ARG A 67 -0.34 3.48 19.39
C ARG A 67 -0.85 2.96 18.05
N VAL A 68 -0.30 1.87 17.53
CA VAL A 68 -0.81 1.19 16.32
C VAL A 68 -2.27 0.78 16.54
N ASP A 69 -2.57 0.10 17.65
CA ASP A 69 -3.92 -0.38 17.97
C ASP A 69 -4.92 0.75 18.25
N GLU A 70 -4.48 1.83 18.89
CA GLU A 70 -5.28 3.04 19.08
C GLU A 70 -5.64 3.69 17.75
N GLN A 71 -4.66 3.89 16.86
CA GLN A 71 -4.90 4.41 15.51
C GLN A 71 -5.87 3.50 14.73
N LYS A 72 -5.65 2.18 14.77
CA LYS A 72 -6.52 1.21 14.09
C LYS A 72 -7.97 1.30 14.56
N ARG A 73 -8.18 1.37 15.88
CA ARG A 73 -9.52 1.52 16.48
C ARG A 73 -10.16 2.84 16.10
N PHE A 74 -9.40 3.93 16.14
CA PHE A 74 -9.86 5.25 15.73
C PHE A 74 -10.32 5.24 14.27
N ILE A 75 -9.47 4.81 13.34
CA ILE A 75 -9.79 4.77 11.91
C ILE A 75 -11.00 3.88 11.64
N LYS A 76 -11.06 2.69 12.26
CA LYS A 76 -12.23 1.80 12.14
C LYS A 76 -13.52 2.45 12.66
N SER A 77 -13.46 3.29 13.70
CA SER A 77 -14.64 4.01 14.19
C SER A 77 -15.15 5.09 13.23
N LEU A 78 -14.30 5.58 12.31
CA LEU A 78 -14.69 6.52 11.26
C LEU A 78 -15.38 5.84 10.07
N LEU A 79 -15.20 4.53 9.94
CA LEU A 79 -15.79 3.71 8.89
C LEU A 79 -17.08 3.05 9.41
N PRO A 80 -18.22 3.20 8.71
CA PRO A 80 -19.50 2.71 9.20
C PRO A 80 -19.51 1.18 9.31
N HIS A 81 -20.05 0.70 10.43
CA HIS A 81 -20.04 -0.71 10.77
C HIS A 81 -21.00 -1.53 9.89
N GLU A 82 -22.11 -0.92 9.49
CA GLU A 82 -23.14 -1.51 8.62
C GLU A 82 -22.59 -1.83 7.22
N LEU A 83 -21.46 -1.24 6.86
CA LEU A 83 -20.79 -1.44 5.58
C LEU A 83 -19.45 -2.17 5.72
N ALA A 84 -19.26 -2.95 6.79
CA ALA A 84 -18.02 -3.68 7.06
C ALA A 84 -17.53 -4.53 5.87
N GLU A 85 -18.44 -5.15 5.12
CA GLU A 85 -18.09 -5.95 3.93
C GLU A 85 -17.60 -5.11 2.75
N MET A 86 -17.87 -3.80 2.77
CA MET A 86 -17.45 -2.88 1.72
C MET A 86 -16.17 -2.13 2.07
N HIS A 87 -15.54 -2.37 3.23
CA HIS A 87 -14.28 -1.72 3.54
C HIS A 87 -13.22 -2.64 4.13
N CYS A 88 -11.96 -2.29 3.86
CA CYS A 88 -10.80 -2.95 4.41
C CYS A 88 -9.79 -1.90 4.87
N LEU A 89 -9.30 -2.02 6.10
CA LEU A 89 -8.18 -1.22 6.62
C LEU A 89 -6.91 -2.05 6.60
N VAL A 90 -5.94 -1.63 5.80
CA VAL A 90 -4.58 -2.17 5.78
C VAL A 90 -3.68 -1.11 6.43
N GLN A 91 -3.13 -1.44 7.59
CA GLN A 91 -2.21 -0.58 8.30
C GLN A 91 -0.82 -1.20 8.26
N VAL A 92 0.17 -0.47 7.74
CA VAL A 92 1.55 -0.97 7.59
C VAL A 92 2.45 -0.37 8.66
N VAL A 93 3.30 -1.20 9.27
CA VAL A 93 4.18 -0.80 10.36
C VAL A 93 5.66 -0.87 9.93
N PRO A 94 6.41 0.25 10.01
CA PRO A 94 5.96 1.60 10.35
C PRO A 94 5.30 2.29 9.14
N ALA A 95 5.69 1.89 7.92
CA ALA A 95 5.27 2.51 6.67
C ALA A 95 5.34 1.50 5.50
N LEU A 96 4.55 1.73 4.45
CA LEU A 96 4.42 0.82 3.30
C LEU A 96 5.77 0.43 2.67
N GLN A 97 6.73 1.35 2.65
CA GLN A 97 8.06 1.13 2.10
C GLN A 97 8.84 -0.01 2.80
N VAL A 98 8.45 -0.40 4.02
CA VAL A 98 9.07 -1.52 4.76
C VAL A 98 9.05 -2.83 3.97
N LEU A 99 8.05 -3.02 3.10
CA LEU A 99 7.91 -4.22 2.29
C LEU A 99 9.13 -4.44 1.37
N LEU A 100 9.74 -3.35 0.88
CA LEU A 100 10.95 -3.41 0.06
C LEU A 100 12.20 -3.87 0.83
N PHE A 101 12.19 -3.77 2.16
CA PHE A 101 13.30 -4.21 3.02
C PHE A 101 13.08 -5.61 3.59
N ARG A 102 11.82 -6.01 3.81
CA ARG A 102 11.46 -7.39 4.15
C ARG A 102 11.70 -8.35 2.98
N GLN A 103 11.43 -7.90 1.76
CA GLN A 103 11.63 -8.65 0.52
C GLN A 103 12.59 -7.88 -0.41
N PRO A 104 13.91 -7.88 -0.15
CA PRO A 104 14.86 -6.97 -0.77
C PRO A 104 15.28 -7.35 -2.20
N THR A 105 14.78 -8.45 -2.76
CA THR A 105 15.17 -8.94 -4.09
C THR A 105 14.94 -7.88 -5.16
N ALA A 106 13.72 -7.34 -5.24
CA ALA A 106 13.37 -6.31 -6.23
C ALA A 106 14.14 -5.00 -6.01
N LEU A 107 14.36 -4.61 -4.75
CA LEU A 107 15.14 -3.43 -4.40
C LEU A 107 16.60 -3.59 -4.83
N SER A 108 17.22 -4.74 -4.57
CA SER A 108 18.60 -5.06 -4.94
C SER A 108 18.82 -4.99 -6.46
N LEU A 109 17.89 -5.56 -7.22
CA LEU A 109 17.92 -5.52 -8.68
C LEU A 109 17.73 -4.10 -9.22
N ALA A 110 16.84 -3.32 -8.63
CA ALA A 110 16.60 -1.93 -9.05
C ALA A 110 17.81 -1.02 -8.77
N LEU A 111 18.51 -1.22 -7.66
CA LEU A 111 19.74 -0.50 -7.32
C LEU A 111 20.94 -0.95 -8.16
N GLY A 112 20.90 -2.17 -8.71
CA GLY A 112 22.00 -2.80 -9.45
C GLY A 112 23.06 -3.43 -8.54
N THR A 113 22.95 -3.23 -7.24
CA THR A 113 23.76 -3.86 -6.19
C THR A 113 22.88 -4.11 -4.96
N PRO A 114 23.08 -5.21 -4.23
CA PRO A 114 22.33 -5.46 -3.01
C PRO A 114 22.63 -4.41 -1.94
N PRO A 115 21.63 -3.91 -1.19
CA PRO A 115 21.86 -3.14 0.02
C PRO A 115 22.68 -3.95 1.03
N SER A 116 23.48 -3.27 1.86
CA SER A 116 24.21 -3.93 2.95
C SER A 116 23.25 -4.45 4.03
N GLU A 117 23.72 -5.36 4.89
CA GLU A 117 22.92 -5.84 6.03
C GLU A 117 22.49 -4.70 6.97
N ASP A 118 23.35 -3.70 7.14
CA ASP A 118 23.04 -2.51 7.94
C ASP A 118 21.97 -1.65 7.27
N ASP A 119 22.02 -1.49 5.95
CA ASP A 119 20.99 -0.79 5.17
C ASP A 119 19.64 -1.50 5.28
N LEU A 120 19.63 -2.83 5.19
CA LEU A 120 18.41 -3.63 5.34
C LEU A 120 17.84 -3.48 6.75
N ARG A 121 18.69 -3.60 7.78
CA ARG A 121 18.28 -3.47 9.17
C ARG A 121 17.70 -2.10 9.46
N GLU A 122 18.39 -1.04 9.06
CA GLU A 122 17.93 0.34 9.25
C GLU A 122 16.66 0.62 8.42
N GLY A 123 16.56 0.07 7.21
CA GLY A 123 15.37 0.15 6.37
C GLY A 123 14.12 -0.48 6.96
N LEU A 124 14.26 -1.49 7.83
CA LEU A 124 13.12 -2.03 8.59
C LEU A 124 12.59 -1.04 9.64
N TYR A 125 13.45 -0.16 10.16
CA TYR A 125 13.08 0.85 11.16
C TYR A 125 12.67 2.19 10.57
N ARG A 126 13.38 2.64 9.52
CA ARG A 126 13.22 3.96 8.91
C ARG A 126 13.16 3.84 7.38
N PRO A 127 12.15 3.14 6.84
CA PRO A 127 12.14 2.72 5.44
C PRO A 127 12.14 3.90 4.46
N ARG A 128 11.41 4.98 4.77
CA ARG A 128 11.33 6.17 3.90
C ARG A 128 12.67 6.89 3.82
N GLU A 129 13.35 7.07 4.95
CA GLU A 129 14.67 7.68 5.01
C GLU A 129 15.74 6.81 4.37
N MET A 130 15.71 5.51 4.63
CA MET A 130 16.69 4.60 4.04
C MET A 130 16.55 4.51 2.51
N LEU A 131 15.33 4.46 1.97
CA LEU A 131 15.14 4.55 0.52
C LEU A 131 15.64 5.87 -0.06
N ARG A 132 15.46 6.97 0.67
CA ARG A 132 15.98 8.28 0.27
C ARG A 132 17.51 8.29 0.26
N GLU A 133 18.16 7.65 1.24
CA GLU A 133 19.61 7.54 1.35
C GLU A 133 20.20 6.61 0.29
N LEU A 134 19.60 5.44 0.06
CA LEU A 134 19.96 4.52 -1.02
C LEU A 134 19.78 5.19 -2.38
N GLY A 135 18.63 5.82 -2.62
CA GLY A 135 18.39 6.57 -3.85
C GLY A 135 19.43 7.67 -4.06
N ARG A 136 19.83 8.40 -3.01
CA ARG A 136 20.89 9.41 -3.09
C ARG A 136 22.24 8.79 -3.45
N ARG A 137 22.61 7.68 -2.80
CA ARG A 137 23.87 6.98 -3.05
C ARG A 137 23.99 6.47 -4.48
N HIS A 138 22.89 5.96 -5.05
CA HIS A 138 22.91 5.31 -6.36
C HIS A 138 22.52 6.23 -7.53
N PHE A 139 21.66 7.23 -7.31
CA PHE A 139 21.01 8.00 -8.39
C PHE A 139 21.12 9.52 -8.24
N GLY A 140 21.66 10.05 -7.14
CA GLY A 140 21.74 11.49 -6.91
C GLY A 140 20.40 12.11 -6.48
N ASP A 141 20.02 13.24 -7.08
CA ASP A 141 18.90 14.08 -6.59
C ASP A 141 17.50 13.55 -6.99
N ASP A 142 17.35 12.94 -8.17
CA ASP A 142 16.08 12.36 -8.65
C ASP A 142 15.89 10.90 -8.18
N ARG A 143 15.73 10.76 -6.87
CA ARG A 143 15.80 9.48 -6.15
C ARG A 143 14.66 8.54 -6.50
N TRP A 144 13.42 9.02 -6.40
CA TRP A 144 12.22 8.21 -6.59
C TRP A 144 11.84 8.10 -8.07
N GLY A 145 12.04 9.17 -8.85
CA GLY A 145 11.78 9.19 -10.28
C GLY A 145 12.62 8.19 -11.06
N ILE A 146 13.83 7.87 -10.58
CA ILE A 146 14.69 6.84 -11.16
C ILE A 146 14.44 5.45 -10.54
N LEU A 147 14.27 5.36 -9.22
CA LEU A 147 14.09 4.08 -8.53
C LEU A 147 12.77 3.39 -8.93
N MET A 148 11.66 4.12 -8.99
CA MET A 148 10.34 3.50 -9.21
C MET A 148 10.21 2.85 -10.59
N PRO A 149 10.65 3.45 -11.72
CA PRO A 149 10.68 2.76 -13.01
C PRO A 149 11.52 1.49 -13.00
N ARG A 150 12.64 1.47 -12.28
CA ARG A 150 13.50 0.28 -12.15
C ARG A 150 12.88 -0.80 -11.28
N LEU A 151 12.14 -0.43 -10.23
CA LEU A 151 11.32 -1.37 -9.46
C LEU A 151 10.23 -1.96 -10.34
N ARG A 152 9.55 -1.14 -11.15
CA ARG A 152 8.49 -1.60 -12.07
C ARG A 152 8.97 -2.61 -13.12
N SER A 153 10.25 -2.58 -13.48
CA SER A 153 10.83 -3.61 -14.36
C SER A 153 11.18 -4.91 -13.64
N GLN A 154 11.06 -4.97 -12.31
CA GLN A 154 11.26 -6.18 -11.50
C GLN A 154 9.92 -6.84 -11.16
N SER A 155 10.01 -8.12 -10.82
CA SER A 155 8.89 -8.88 -10.26
C SER A 155 8.56 -8.42 -8.83
N ALA A 156 7.27 -8.22 -8.55
CA ALA A 156 6.76 -7.92 -7.21
C ALA A 156 6.13 -9.14 -6.50
N VAL A 157 6.39 -10.37 -6.98
CA VAL A 157 5.78 -11.61 -6.44
C VAL A 157 6.01 -11.75 -4.94
N GLU A 158 7.23 -11.54 -4.47
CA GLU A 158 7.57 -11.67 -3.04
C GLU A 158 6.81 -10.65 -2.18
N LEU A 159 6.71 -9.40 -2.64
CA LEU A 159 5.96 -8.36 -1.93
C LEU A 159 4.47 -8.69 -1.84
N ARG A 160 3.90 -9.33 -2.86
CA ARG A 160 2.49 -9.75 -2.81
C ARG A 160 2.22 -10.78 -1.72
N ASN A 161 3.21 -11.58 -1.31
CA ASN A 161 3.05 -12.59 -0.27
C ASN A 161 3.06 -12.01 1.15
N GLU A 162 3.40 -10.74 1.32
CA GLU A 162 3.35 -10.08 2.62
C GLU A 162 1.91 -10.00 3.16
N PRO A 163 1.70 -10.14 4.48
CA PRO A 163 0.36 -10.17 5.08
C PRO A 163 -0.53 -8.99 4.70
N GLU A 164 0.04 -7.79 4.66
CA GLU A 164 -0.66 -6.55 4.32
C GLU A 164 -1.16 -6.58 2.87
N MET A 165 -0.36 -7.14 1.95
CA MET A 165 -0.73 -7.26 0.53
C MET A 165 -1.73 -8.40 0.31
N GLN A 166 -1.58 -9.52 0.99
CA GLN A 166 -2.56 -10.61 0.94
C GLN A 166 -3.93 -10.16 1.44
N GLN A 167 -3.98 -9.38 2.53
CA GLN A 167 -5.23 -8.78 3.01
C GLN A 167 -5.88 -7.88 1.95
N LEU A 168 -5.07 -7.06 1.27
CA LEU A 168 -5.54 -6.17 0.22
C LEU A 168 -6.04 -6.94 -1.01
N ILE A 169 -5.29 -7.94 -1.46
CA ILE A 169 -5.64 -8.81 -2.60
C ILE A 169 -6.93 -9.58 -2.31
N ALA A 170 -7.08 -10.15 -1.12
CA ALA A 170 -8.31 -10.83 -0.71
C ALA A 170 -9.51 -9.89 -0.77
N PHE A 171 -9.40 -8.69 -0.21
CA PHE A 171 -10.46 -7.69 -0.27
C PHE A 171 -10.83 -7.33 -1.71
N ILE A 172 -9.84 -7.09 -2.57
CA ILE A 172 -10.08 -6.75 -3.98
C ILE A 172 -10.81 -7.88 -4.68
N ARG A 173 -10.38 -9.14 -4.50
CA ARG A 173 -10.99 -10.30 -5.16
C ARG A 173 -12.42 -10.59 -4.67
N GLU A 174 -12.66 -10.38 -3.38
CA GLU A 174 -13.93 -10.72 -2.75
C GLU A 174 -14.96 -9.59 -2.81
N ALA A 175 -14.54 -8.37 -3.13
CA ALA A 175 -15.38 -7.18 -3.09
C ALA A 175 -16.72 -7.42 -3.81
N PRO A 176 -17.87 -7.04 -3.21
CA PRO A 176 -19.21 -7.34 -3.72
C PRO A 176 -19.44 -6.96 -5.18
N ALA A 177 -18.67 -5.98 -5.63
CA ALA A 177 -18.80 -5.40 -6.94
C ALA A 177 -18.16 -6.21 -8.08
N ILE A 178 -17.31 -7.19 -7.75
CA ILE A 178 -16.71 -8.16 -8.69
C ILE A 178 -17.55 -9.44 -8.77
N ARG A 179 -18.29 -9.79 -7.71
CA ARG A 179 -19.19 -10.96 -7.70
C ARG A 179 -20.43 -10.78 -8.59
N GLY A 180 -20.77 -9.56 -8.98
CA GLY A 180 -21.97 -9.23 -9.77
C GLY A 180 -21.88 -9.46 -11.29
N GLU A 181 -20.72 -9.89 -11.83
CA GLU A 181 -20.56 -10.18 -13.27
C GLU A 181 -20.49 -11.69 -13.59
N ALA A 182 -20.47 -12.57 -12.59
CA ALA A 182 -20.31 -14.01 -12.78
C ALA A 182 -21.62 -14.83 -12.72
N THR A 183 -22.78 -14.19 -12.74
CA THR A 183 -24.09 -14.86 -12.78
C THR A 183 -25.02 -14.19 -13.77
N LEU A 184 -24.87 -14.58 -15.05
CA LEU A 184 -25.99 -14.61 -15.98
C LEU A 184 -26.12 -16.06 -16.50
N PRO A 185 -27.34 -16.61 -16.52
CA PRO A 185 -27.62 -18.01 -16.88
C PRO A 185 -27.31 -18.34 -18.34
#